data_AF-A0A923S839-F1
#
_entry.id   AF-A0A923S839-F1
#
_cell.length_a   1.000
_cell.length_b   1.000
_cell.length_c   1.000
_cell.angle_alpha   90.00
_cell.angle_beta   90.00
_cell.angle_gamma   90.00
#
_symmetry.space_group_name_H-M   'P 1'
#
loop_
_entity.id
_entity.type
_entity.pdbx_description
1 polymer ?
#
loop_
_entity_poly.entity_id
_entity_poly.type
_entity_poly.pdbx_seq_one_letter_code
_entity_poly.pdbx_strand_id
1 'polypeptide(L)'
;MIFFSEGRTSESTAKFFCIGRDIEYRELTLERNAENVWELVSDSRTQPELLGGRIVILLSELMRDRTEFIGTPTELSAQIDPAGSEGITPKKVSRLILQSVAALSKIGISAVVRRSNGKRLIELHRAESDDALGTQAVDPIAPADVSGGENAPCFGT
;
A
#
# COMPACT_ATOMS: atom_id res chain seq x y z
N MET A 1 4.46 -22.60 -5.95
CA MET A 1 3.95 -23.63 -6.88
C MET A 1 2.53 -23.25 -7.24
N ILE A 2 2.29 -22.97 -8.51
CA ILE A 2 0.94 -22.76 -9.06
C ILE A 2 0.51 -24.11 -9.60
N PHE A 3 -0.62 -24.62 -9.12
CA PHE A 3 -1.22 -25.82 -9.66
C PHE A 3 -2.30 -25.39 -10.66
N PHE A 4 -2.23 -26.00 -11.84
CA PHE A 4 -3.30 -25.99 -12.81
C PHE A 4 -3.93 -27.39 -12.79
N SER A 5 -5.21 -27.48 -12.44
CA SER A 5 -5.98 -28.71 -12.64
C SER A 5 -6.92 -28.55 -13.83
N GLU A 6 -7.09 -29.62 -14.61
CA GLU A 6 -8.02 -29.66 -15.74
C GLU A 6 -9.44 -30.02 -15.25
N GLY A 7 -10.46 -29.29 -15.72
CA GLY A 7 -11.87 -29.56 -15.45
C GLY A 7 -12.53 -30.46 -16.50
N ARG A 8 -13.87 -30.43 -16.60
CA ARG A 8 -14.57 -31.03 -17.76
C ARG A 8 -14.14 -30.29 -19.03
N THR A 9 -13.58 -31.01 -19.97
CA THR A 9 -13.13 -30.47 -21.26
C THR A 9 -13.95 -31.06 -22.41
N SER A 10 -14.22 -30.23 -23.41
CA SER A 10 -14.62 -30.69 -24.75
C SER A 10 -13.39 -30.58 -25.66
N GLU A 11 -13.48 -31.09 -26.89
CA GLU A 11 -12.36 -31.03 -27.85
C GLU A 11 -11.87 -29.60 -28.13
N SER A 12 -12.74 -28.60 -27.97
CA SER A 12 -12.44 -27.19 -28.21
C SER A 12 -12.44 -26.30 -26.97
N THR A 13 -12.77 -26.81 -25.77
CA THR A 13 -12.88 -25.98 -24.55
C THR A 13 -12.13 -26.61 -23.38
N ALA A 14 -11.25 -25.83 -22.75
CA ALA A 14 -10.49 -26.22 -21.58
C ALA A 14 -10.79 -25.32 -20.38
N LYS A 15 -10.98 -25.90 -19.19
CA LYS A 15 -11.10 -25.17 -17.94
C LYS A 15 -9.89 -25.45 -17.05
N PHE A 16 -9.24 -24.37 -16.59
CA PHE A 16 -8.09 -24.40 -15.70
C PHE A 16 -8.42 -23.75 -14.36
N PHE A 17 -7.96 -24.36 -13.28
CA PHE A 17 -8.05 -23.79 -11.94
C PHE A 17 -6.66 -23.37 -11.47
N CYS A 18 -6.47 -22.09 -11.17
CA CYS A 18 -5.25 -21.59 -10.58
C CYS A 18 -5.35 -21.70 -9.06
N ILE A 19 -4.53 -22.56 -8.45
CA ILE A 19 -4.49 -22.73 -7.00
C ILE A 19 -3.04 -22.67 -6.52
N GLY A 20 -2.80 -21.91 -5.46
CA GLY A 20 -1.46 -21.81 -4.87
C GLY A 20 -1.45 -20.95 -3.61
N ARG A 21 -0.31 -20.98 -2.92
CA ARG A 21 -0.13 -20.25 -1.65
C ARG A 21 -0.25 -18.73 -1.84
N ASP A 22 0.34 -18.23 -2.90
CA ASP A 22 0.51 -16.79 -3.17
C ASP A 22 -0.39 -16.30 -4.31
N ILE A 23 -1.31 -17.15 -4.79
CA ILE A 23 -2.28 -16.80 -5.83
C ILE A 23 -3.70 -17.05 -5.33
N GLU A 24 -4.62 -16.21 -5.76
CA GLU A 24 -6.04 -16.40 -5.50
C GLU A 24 -6.60 -17.52 -6.37
N TYR A 25 -7.65 -18.19 -5.88
CA TYR A 25 -8.42 -19.11 -6.71
C TYR A 25 -8.92 -18.38 -7.94
N ARG A 26 -8.61 -18.91 -9.12
CA ARG A 26 -8.97 -18.31 -10.41
C ARG A 26 -9.35 -19.42 -11.38
N GLU A 27 -10.53 -19.34 -11.93
CA GLU A 27 -10.96 -20.20 -13.03
C GLU A 27 -10.68 -19.48 -14.35
N LEU A 28 -9.98 -20.16 -15.24
CA LEU A 28 -9.77 -19.72 -16.61
C LEU A 28 -10.47 -20.69 -17.54
N THR A 29 -11.27 -20.17 -18.46
CA THR A 29 -11.83 -20.95 -19.57
C THR A 29 -11.14 -20.51 -20.85
N LEU A 30 -10.59 -21.47 -21.59
CA LEU A 30 -9.96 -21.25 -22.88
C LEU A 30 -10.75 -22.00 -23.97
N GLU A 31 -10.81 -21.41 -25.15
CA GLU A 31 -11.41 -22.02 -26.34
C GLU A 31 -10.36 -22.09 -27.46
N ARG A 32 -10.34 -23.21 -28.18
CA ARG A 32 -9.42 -23.43 -29.29
C ARG A 32 -10.06 -22.91 -30.59
N ASN A 33 -9.41 -21.95 -31.23
CA ASN A 33 -9.89 -21.37 -32.48
C ASN A 33 -9.59 -22.27 -33.70
N ALA A 34 -10.05 -21.85 -34.89
CA ALA A 34 -9.88 -22.60 -36.14
C ALA A 34 -8.42 -22.78 -36.57
N GLU A 35 -7.52 -21.91 -36.09
CA GLU A 35 -6.07 -21.96 -36.32
C GLU A 35 -5.35 -22.81 -35.25
N ASN A 36 -6.09 -23.53 -34.42
CA ASN A 36 -5.59 -24.35 -33.33
C ASN A 36 -4.89 -23.57 -32.19
N VAL A 37 -5.17 -22.27 -32.06
CA VAL A 37 -4.67 -21.40 -30.99
C VAL A 37 -5.68 -21.37 -29.83
N TRP A 38 -5.19 -21.46 -28.60
CA TRP A 38 -6.01 -21.35 -27.39
C TRP A 38 -6.18 -19.89 -26.98
N GLU A 39 -7.43 -19.41 -26.95
CA GLU A 39 -7.78 -18.05 -26.55
C GLU A 39 -8.48 -18.06 -25.19
N LEU A 40 -8.17 -17.07 -24.34
CA LEU A 40 -8.83 -16.90 -23.04
C LEU A 40 -10.22 -16.30 -23.23
N VAL A 41 -11.26 -17.11 -23.00
CA VAL A 41 -12.66 -16.69 -23.16
C VAL A 41 -13.34 -16.30 -21.85
N SER A 42 -12.85 -16.79 -20.71
CA SER A 42 -13.36 -16.39 -19.40
C SER A 42 -12.28 -16.41 -18.34
N ASP A 43 -12.33 -15.43 -17.44
CA ASP A 43 -11.44 -15.29 -16.30
C ASP A 43 -12.23 -14.87 -15.06
N SER A 44 -12.22 -15.70 -14.02
CA SER A 44 -12.92 -15.41 -12.77
C SER A 44 -12.22 -14.38 -11.88
N ARG A 45 -11.09 -13.81 -12.32
CA ARG A 45 -10.32 -12.83 -11.55
C ARG A 45 -11.14 -11.59 -11.27
N THR A 46 -11.31 -11.26 -9.99
CA THR A 46 -11.75 -9.92 -9.57
C THR A 46 -10.66 -8.93 -9.95
N GLN A 47 -10.94 -7.98 -10.85
CA GLN A 47 -9.95 -7.03 -11.36
C GLN A 47 -9.23 -6.31 -10.21
N PRO A 48 -7.92 -6.58 -9.98
CA PRO A 48 -7.18 -5.95 -8.91
C PRO A 48 -7.02 -4.45 -9.11
N GLU A 49 -7.12 -3.96 -10.36
CA GLU A 49 -7.04 -2.54 -10.68
C GLU A 49 -8.25 -1.78 -10.14
N LEU A 50 -9.45 -2.37 -10.22
CA LEU A 50 -10.67 -1.83 -9.60
C LEU A 50 -10.56 -1.85 -8.06
N LEU A 51 -10.10 -2.97 -7.49
CA LEU A 51 -9.92 -3.09 -6.03
C LEU A 51 -8.76 -2.23 -5.50
N GLY A 52 -7.74 -1.99 -6.31
CA GLY A 52 -6.59 -1.14 -6.03
C GLY A 52 -6.98 0.34 -5.95
N GLY A 53 -7.91 0.78 -6.78
CA GLY A 53 -8.58 2.08 -6.61
C GLY A 53 -9.44 2.11 -5.34
N ARG A 54 -10.20 1.03 -5.09
CA ARG A 54 -11.12 0.98 -3.94
C ARG A 54 -10.40 1.02 -2.58
N ILE A 55 -9.29 0.29 -2.43
CA ILE A 55 -8.49 0.30 -1.19
C ILE A 55 -7.97 1.71 -0.88
N VAL A 56 -7.62 2.51 -1.89
CA VAL A 56 -7.13 3.89 -1.69
C VAL A 56 -8.22 4.77 -1.09
N ILE A 57 -9.45 4.67 -1.60
CA ILE A 57 -10.60 5.42 -1.09
C ILE A 57 -10.89 5.03 0.35
N LEU A 58 -10.99 3.72 0.62
CA LEU A 58 -11.33 3.21 1.95
C LEU A 58 -10.27 3.57 3.01
N LEU A 59 -8.98 3.49 2.65
CA LEU A 59 -7.92 3.92 3.56
C LEU A 59 -7.88 5.44 3.75
N SER A 60 -8.23 6.22 2.72
CA SER A 60 -8.37 7.67 2.85
C SER A 60 -9.50 8.06 3.82
N GLU A 61 -10.59 7.30 3.82
CA GLU A 61 -11.71 7.48 4.75
C GLU A 61 -11.34 7.05 6.17
N LEU A 62 -10.73 5.87 6.33
CA LEU A 62 -10.27 5.36 7.63
C LEU A 62 -9.30 6.33 8.31
N MET A 63 -8.34 6.86 7.54
CA MET A 63 -7.32 7.77 8.02
C MET A 63 -7.79 9.23 8.05
N ARG A 64 -9.07 9.52 7.75
CA ARG A 64 -9.58 10.91 7.71
C ARG A 64 -9.32 11.65 9.02
N ASP A 65 -9.67 11.00 10.12
CA ASP A 65 -9.57 11.54 11.48
C ASP A 65 -8.49 10.81 12.31
N ARG A 66 -7.60 10.06 11.64
CA ARG A 66 -6.56 9.25 12.29
C ARG A 66 -5.20 9.51 11.64
N THR A 67 -4.20 9.78 12.46
CA THR A 67 -2.81 9.98 12.02
C THR A 67 -2.08 8.65 11.82
N GLU A 68 -2.43 7.63 12.61
CA GLU A 68 -1.78 6.33 12.61
C GLU A 68 -2.81 5.19 12.75
N PHE A 69 -2.52 4.08 12.06
CA PHE A 69 -3.16 2.79 12.30
C PHE A 69 -2.10 1.71 12.36
N ILE A 70 -2.12 0.89 13.42
CA ILE A 70 -1.32 -0.33 13.52
C ILE A 70 -2.26 -1.48 13.85
N GLY A 71 -2.29 -2.50 13.00
CA GLY A 71 -3.16 -3.64 13.22
C GLY A 71 -2.85 -4.82 12.31
N THR A 72 -3.49 -5.94 12.58
CA THR A 72 -3.46 -7.13 11.73
C THR A 72 -4.26 -6.91 10.45
N PRO A 73 -4.00 -7.70 9.38
CA PRO A 73 -4.83 -7.67 8.17
C PRO A 73 -6.32 -7.88 8.46
N THR A 74 -6.64 -8.72 9.44
CA THR A 74 -8.03 -9.00 9.84
C THR A 74 -8.70 -7.78 10.47
N GLU A 75 -8.02 -7.13 11.41
CA GLU A 75 -8.53 -5.91 12.05
C GLU A 75 -8.71 -4.78 11.03
N LEU A 76 -7.75 -4.62 10.11
CA LEU A 76 -7.88 -3.61 9.06
C LEU A 76 -9.07 -3.88 8.15
N SER A 77 -9.23 -5.10 7.64
CA SER A 77 -10.38 -5.45 6.78
C SER A 77 -11.72 -5.23 7.46
N ALA A 78 -11.83 -5.55 8.75
CA ALA A 78 -13.07 -5.36 9.50
C ALA A 78 -13.43 -3.88 9.70
N GLN A 79 -12.44 -2.98 9.70
CA GLN A 79 -12.68 -1.55 9.83
C GLN A 79 -13.05 -0.88 8.52
N ILE A 80 -12.48 -1.33 7.40
CA ILE A 80 -12.67 -0.69 6.09
C ILE A 80 -13.76 -1.34 5.23
N ASP A 81 -14.10 -2.59 5.51
CA ASP A 81 -15.14 -3.33 4.80
C ASP A 81 -15.94 -4.21 5.80
N PRO A 82 -16.63 -3.60 6.79
CA PRO A 82 -17.34 -4.34 7.83
C PRO A 82 -18.46 -5.22 7.28
N ALA A 83 -19.06 -4.83 6.15
CA ALA A 83 -20.13 -5.57 5.48
C ALA A 83 -19.60 -6.61 4.47
N GLY A 84 -18.31 -6.57 4.12
CA GLY A 84 -17.72 -7.43 3.10
C GLY A 84 -18.13 -7.09 1.66
N SER A 85 -18.84 -5.98 1.44
CA SER A 85 -19.35 -5.56 0.13
C SER A 85 -18.25 -5.07 -0.81
N GLU A 86 -17.12 -4.61 -0.25
CA GLU A 86 -15.98 -4.12 -1.03
C GLU A 86 -15.03 -5.25 -1.46
N GLY A 87 -15.25 -6.48 -0.96
CA GLY A 87 -14.41 -7.63 -1.24
C GLY A 87 -13.01 -7.54 -0.62
N ILE A 88 -12.83 -6.68 0.37
CA ILE A 88 -11.54 -6.44 1.02
C ILE A 88 -11.35 -7.44 2.16
N THR A 89 -10.93 -8.65 1.80
CA THR A 89 -10.71 -9.71 2.80
C THR A 89 -9.34 -9.60 3.48
N PRO A 90 -9.17 -10.16 4.71
CA PRO A 90 -7.87 -10.21 5.40
C PRO A 90 -6.74 -10.82 4.55
N LYS A 91 -7.10 -11.74 3.64
CA LYS A 91 -6.15 -12.41 2.75
C LYS A 91 -5.66 -11.47 1.62
N LYS A 92 -6.50 -10.55 1.16
CA LYS A 92 -6.22 -9.65 0.03
C LYS A 92 -5.66 -8.29 0.46
N VAL A 93 -6.07 -7.77 1.61
CA VAL A 93 -5.81 -6.39 2.02
C VAL A 93 -4.33 -6.00 1.96
N SER A 94 -3.42 -6.85 2.46
CA SER A 94 -1.98 -6.56 2.39
C SER A 94 -1.47 -6.47 0.95
N ARG A 95 -1.95 -7.34 0.06
CA ARG A 95 -1.56 -7.32 -1.37
C ARG A 95 -2.07 -6.06 -2.05
N LEU A 96 -3.31 -5.68 -1.81
CA LEU A 96 -3.92 -4.48 -2.39
C LEU A 96 -3.19 -3.21 -1.94
N ILE A 97 -2.83 -3.13 -0.65
CA ILE A 97 -2.02 -2.02 -0.13
C ILE A 97 -0.68 -1.91 -0.84
N LEU A 98 0.05 -3.03 -0.95
CA LEU A 98 1.36 -3.07 -1.62
C LEU A 98 1.26 -2.70 -3.11
N GLN A 99 0.15 -3.01 -3.78
CA GLN A 99 -0.10 -2.63 -5.17
C GLN A 99 -0.46 -1.13 -5.31
N SER A 100 -1.05 -0.54 -4.28
CA SER A 100 -1.54 0.85 -4.30
C SER A 100 -0.62 1.84 -3.58
N VAL A 101 0.60 1.47 -3.18
CA VAL A 101 1.53 2.35 -2.43
C VAL A 101 1.75 3.69 -3.13
N ALA A 102 1.94 3.68 -4.45
CA ALA A 102 2.14 4.92 -5.21
C ALA A 102 0.91 5.84 -5.19
N ALA A 103 -0.30 5.27 -5.18
CA ALA A 103 -1.54 6.05 -5.10
C ALA A 103 -1.80 6.56 -3.68
N LEU A 104 -1.53 5.74 -2.65
CA LEU A 104 -1.61 6.13 -1.25
C LEU A 104 -0.64 7.26 -0.92
N SER A 105 0.59 7.18 -1.43
CA SER A 105 1.61 8.22 -1.21
C SER A 105 1.18 9.58 -1.78
N LYS A 106 0.49 9.61 -2.93
CA LYS A 106 -0.05 10.85 -3.53
C LYS A 106 -1.10 11.53 -2.67
N ILE A 107 -1.82 10.79 -1.84
CA ILE A 107 -2.83 11.31 -0.91
C ILE A 107 -2.27 11.46 0.53
N GLY A 108 -0.94 11.44 0.68
CA GLY A 108 -0.28 11.63 1.97
C GLY A 108 -0.41 10.44 2.92
N ILE A 109 -0.68 9.22 2.43
CA ILE A 109 -0.75 8.00 3.25
C ILE A 109 0.43 7.08 2.90
N SER A 110 1.23 6.75 3.91
CA SER A 110 2.26 5.71 3.81
C SER A 110 1.76 4.41 4.43
N ALA A 111 2.23 3.28 3.90
CA ALA A 111 1.84 1.97 4.37
C ALA A 111 3.04 1.02 4.43
N VAL A 112 3.19 0.34 5.57
CA VAL A 112 4.23 -0.66 5.80
C VAL A 112 3.58 -1.97 6.23
N VAL A 113 4.05 -3.08 5.68
CA VAL A 113 3.64 -4.42 6.10
C VAL A 113 4.86 -5.11 6.71
N ARG A 114 4.80 -5.40 8.01
CA ARG A 114 5.91 -6.05 8.74
C ARG A 114 5.46 -7.28 9.49
N ARG A 115 6.42 -8.02 10.04
CA ARG A 115 6.16 -9.11 10.98
C ARG A 115 6.72 -8.78 12.35
N SER A 116 5.96 -9.11 13.39
CA SER A 116 6.40 -9.06 14.79
C SER A 116 5.85 -10.28 15.52
N ASN A 117 6.71 -11.01 16.23
CA ASN A 117 6.33 -12.21 17.00
C ASN A 117 5.49 -13.22 16.21
N GLY A 118 5.85 -13.45 14.94
CA GLY A 118 5.14 -14.37 14.04
C GLY A 118 3.84 -13.81 13.42
N LYS A 119 3.33 -12.66 13.90
CA LYS A 119 2.13 -11.99 13.37
C LYS A 119 2.49 -10.98 12.29
N ARG A 120 1.65 -10.87 11.26
CA ARG A 120 1.74 -9.79 10.26
C ARG A 120 1.01 -8.57 10.79
N LEU A 121 1.64 -7.41 10.69
CA LEU A 121 1.09 -6.11 11.05
C LEU A 121 1.14 -5.19 9.83
N ILE A 122 0.12 -4.37 9.71
CA ILE A 122 -0.01 -3.28 8.75
C ILE A 122 0.05 -1.99 9.55
N GLU A 123 0.94 -1.11 9.14
CA GLU A 123 1.12 0.22 9.69
C GLU A 123 0.76 1.23 8.61
N LEU A 124 -0.14 2.15 8.93
CA LEU A 124 -0.53 3.24 8.05
C LEU A 124 -0.22 4.55 8.78
N HIS A 125 0.41 5.49 8.09
CA HIS A 125 0.64 6.82 8.61
C HIS A 125 0.16 7.85 7.61
N ARG A 126 -0.62 8.82 8.09
CA ARG A 126 -0.95 10.02 7.33
C ARG A 126 0.14 11.06 7.59
N ALA A 127 0.70 11.64 6.53
CA ALA A 127 1.54 12.81 6.66
C ALA A 127 0.71 13.92 7.31
N GLU A 128 1.22 14.54 8.37
CA GLU A 128 0.63 15.77 8.90
C GLU A 128 0.55 16.75 7.74
N SER A 129 -0.68 17.13 7.36
CA SER A 129 -0.86 18.15 6.33
C SER A 129 -0.24 19.42 6.89
N ASP A 130 0.73 19.97 6.17
CA ASP A 130 1.38 21.24 6.49
C ASP A 130 0.44 22.44 6.20
N ASP A 131 -0.86 22.27 6.45
CA ASP A 131 -1.88 23.31 6.29
C ASP A 131 -2.03 24.14 7.57
N ALA A 132 -0.90 24.56 8.17
CA ALA A 132 -0.87 25.61 9.18
C ALA A 132 0.56 26.10 9.52
N LEU A 133 1.39 26.43 8.52
CA LEU A 133 2.52 27.33 8.79
C LEU A 133 2.13 28.75 8.40
N GLY A 134 1.33 29.36 9.29
CA GLY A 134 1.37 30.78 9.48
C GLY A 134 2.82 31.19 9.72
N THR A 135 3.35 32.02 8.84
CA THR A 135 4.66 32.65 8.86
C THR A 135 5.07 33.07 10.27
N GLN A 136 5.89 32.27 10.96
CA GLN A 136 6.78 32.82 11.97
C GLN A 136 8.06 33.20 11.26
N ALA A 137 8.13 34.49 10.90
CA ALA A 137 9.38 35.15 10.61
C ALA A 137 10.26 35.03 11.86
N VAL A 138 11.25 34.13 11.80
CA VAL A 138 12.36 34.13 12.75
C VAL A 138 13.22 35.34 12.43
N ASP A 139 13.16 36.35 13.30
CA ASP A 139 14.05 37.51 13.24
C ASP A 139 15.53 37.07 13.33
N PRO A 140 16.42 37.56 12.46
CA PRO A 140 17.85 37.35 12.60
C PRO A 140 18.36 38.10 13.84
N ILE A 141 18.81 37.36 14.86
CA ILE A 141 19.57 37.92 15.97
C ILE A 141 20.92 38.39 15.42
N ALA A 142 21.13 39.71 15.43
CA ALA A 142 22.41 40.34 15.10
C ALA A 142 23.47 39.99 16.16
N PRO A 143 24.71 39.64 15.79
CA PRO A 143 25.78 39.48 16.75
C PRO A 143 26.25 40.87 17.21
N ALA A 144 26.13 41.13 18.51
CA ALA A 144 26.67 42.33 19.13
C ALA A 144 28.19 42.28 19.14
N ASP A 145 28.77 43.34 18.58
CA ASP A 145 30.17 43.75 18.65
C ASP A 145 30.61 43.90 20.11
N VAL A 146 31.64 43.17 20.53
CA VAL A 146 32.38 43.46 21.77
C VAL A 146 33.84 43.67 21.41
N SER A 147 34.12 44.91 21.06
CA SER A 147 35.44 45.53 21.12
C SER A 147 35.95 45.55 22.57
N GLY A 148 37.12 44.94 22.79
CA GLY A 148 37.88 45.04 24.03
C GLY A 148 39.37 45.04 23.71
N GLY A 149 39.91 46.24 23.47
CA GLY A 149 41.32 46.45 23.17
C GLY A 149 42.23 46.41 24.41
N GLU A 150 43.46 45.96 24.13
CA GLU A 150 44.76 46.53 24.58
C GLU A 150 45.13 46.42 26.08
N ASN A 151 46.22 45.73 26.46
CA ASN A 151 47.61 46.20 26.28
C ASN A 151 48.68 45.09 26.41
N ALA A 152 49.80 45.33 25.73
CA ALA A 152 50.99 44.49 25.45
C ALA A 152 51.99 44.37 26.63
N PRO A 153 53.30 44.02 26.44
CA PRO A 153 54.00 43.07 25.54
C PRO A 153 54.94 42.12 26.35
N CYS A 154 55.77 41.31 25.65
CA CYS A 154 57.25 41.19 25.87
C CYS A 154 57.87 39.77 25.96
N PHE A 155 58.83 39.53 25.04
CA PHE A 155 60.03 38.65 25.04
C PHE A 155 59.83 37.15 25.30
N GLY A 156 60.32 36.20 24.49
CA GLY A 156 61.51 36.19 23.64
C GLY A 156 62.52 35.20 24.23
N THR A 157 62.72 34.05 23.59
CA THR A 157 64.02 33.40 23.30
C THR A 157 63.78 32.36 22.21
#